data_AF-A0A292RBM3-F1
#
_entry.id   AF-A0A292RBM3-F1
#
_cell.length_a   1.000
_cell.length_b   1.000
_cell.length_c   1.000
_cell.angle_alpha   90.00
_cell.angle_beta   90.00
_cell.angle_gamma   90.00
#
_symmetry.space_group_name_H-M   'P 1'
#
loop_
_entity.id
_entity.type
_entity.pdbx_description
1 polymer ?
#
loop_
_entity_poly.entity_id
_entity_poly.type
_entity_poly.pdbx_seq_one_letter_code
_entity_poly.pdbx_strand_id
1 'polypeptide(L)'
;MALKTHCFDINTLRKEAYLTKMALSSSRLKASREHFANYMAGSIINPTRGMLAYQENINVTKTNNPISYNKNIDSVIKIKDIQKLFKMFAIRVNKLYPKTMEARKFIVESERVTFDNVSKIKHDTRRTIFKIFGI
;
A
#
# COMPACT_ATOMS: atom_id res chain seq x y z
N MET A 1 17.72 5.21 -13.86
CA MET A 1 17.33 5.79 -12.56
C MET A 1 17.69 4.76 -11.49
N ALA A 2 18.80 5.00 -10.78
CA ALA A 2 19.29 4.09 -9.76
C ALA A 2 18.34 4.15 -8.55
N LEU A 3 17.80 2.99 -8.14
CA LEU A 3 17.07 2.85 -6.88
C LEU A 3 18.09 3.05 -5.76
N LYS A 4 18.13 4.25 -5.16
CA LYS A 4 18.91 4.48 -3.94
C LYS A 4 18.39 3.51 -2.88
N THR A 5 19.22 2.54 -2.51
CA THR A 5 19.00 1.60 -1.40
C THR A 5 19.16 2.32 -0.07
N HIS A 6 18.33 3.33 0.19
CA HIS A 6 18.09 3.73 1.56
C HIS A 6 17.22 2.65 2.19
N CYS A 7 17.64 2.15 3.36
CA CYS A 7 16.76 1.40 4.24
C CYS A 7 15.53 2.29 4.48
N PHE A 8 14.41 1.99 3.83
CA PHE A 8 13.17 2.72 4.08
C PHE A 8 12.73 2.36 5.49
N ASP A 9 13.06 3.24 6.44
CA ASP A 9 12.50 3.18 7.78
C ASP A 9 10.97 3.25 7.68
N ILE A 10 10.31 2.63 8.65
CA ILE A 10 8.85 2.50 8.72
C ILE A 10 8.15 3.86 8.62
N ASN A 11 8.75 4.89 9.23
CA ASN A 11 8.26 6.26 9.21
C ASN A 11 8.35 6.90 7.83
N THR A 12 9.42 6.60 7.07
CA THR A 12 9.60 7.12 5.71
C THR A 12 8.52 6.56 4.78
N LEU A 13 8.23 5.26 4.86
CA LEU A 13 7.24 4.64 3.99
C LEU A 13 5.81 5.13 4.29
N ARG A 14 5.47 5.28 5.57
CA ARG A 14 4.19 5.85 6.02
C ARG A 14 4.06 7.30 5.55
N LYS A 15 5.12 8.11 5.68
CA LYS A 15 5.17 9.48 5.17
C LYS A 15 4.97 9.55 3.65
N GLU A 16 5.64 8.72 2.87
CA GLU A 16 5.45 8.70 1.41
C GLU A 16 4.02 8.29 1.02
N ALA A 17 3.40 7.35 1.73
CA ALA A 17 1.99 7.00 1.50
C ALA A 17 1.04 8.17 1.83
N TYR A 18 1.30 8.91 2.91
CA TYR A 18 0.56 10.12 3.24
C TYR A 18 0.73 11.22 2.17
N LEU A 19 1.97 11.47 1.72
CA LEU A 19 2.24 12.43 0.65
C LEU A 19 1.58 12.01 -0.67
N THR A 20 1.57 10.70 -0.97
CA THR A 20 0.84 10.13 -2.10
C THR A 20 -0.65 10.45 -2.02
N LYS A 21 -1.28 10.26 -0.85
CA LYS A 21 -2.68 10.63 -0.62
C LYS A 21 -2.92 12.11 -0.93
N MET A 22 -2.10 12.99 -0.37
CA MET A 22 -2.23 14.45 -0.56
C MET A 22 -2.05 14.84 -2.03
N ALA A 23 -1.08 14.24 -2.72
CA ALA A 23 -0.83 14.50 -4.14
C ALA A 23 -1.98 14.00 -5.01
N LEU A 24 -2.53 12.81 -4.73
CA LEU A 24 -3.72 12.29 -5.42
C LEU A 24 -4.93 13.22 -5.23
N SER A 25 -5.14 13.77 -4.03
CA SER A 25 -6.19 14.77 -3.78
C SER A 25 -5.92 16.15 -4.40
N SER A 26 -4.74 16.39 -4.97
CA SER A 26 -4.37 17.67 -5.59
C SER A 26 -4.75 17.74 -7.07
N SER A 27 -4.64 18.92 -7.69
CA SER A 27 -4.79 19.08 -9.14
C SER A 27 -3.56 18.65 -9.94
N ARG A 28 -2.47 18.21 -9.29
CA ARG A 28 -1.15 18.03 -9.91
C ARG A 28 -0.79 16.55 -10.14
N LEU A 29 -1.19 16.01 -11.28
CA LEU A 29 -0.91 14.61 -11.67
C LEU A 29 0.58 14.23 -11.62
N LYS A 30 1.49 15.17 -11.94
CA LYS A 30 2.94 14.94 -11.89
C LYS A 30 3.42 14.60 -10.47
N ALA A 31 2.96 15.35 -9.47
CA ALA A 31 3.29 15.10 -8.07
C ALA A 31 2.71 13.75 -7.60
N SER A 32 1.50 13.42 -8.05
CA SER A 32 0.86 12.12 -7.75
C SER A 32 1.72 10.96 -8.25
N ARG A 33 2.23 11.05 -9.49
CA ARG A 33 3.13 10.03 -10.04
C ARG A 33 4.42 9.90 -9.24
N GLU A 34 5.08 11.01 -8.92
CA GLU A 34 6.38 11.00 -8.21
C GLU A 34 6.25 10.38 -6.81
N HIS A 35 5.28 10.83 -6.01
CA HIS A 35 5.05 10.28 -4.67
C HIS A 35 4.61 8.82 -4.73
N PHE A 36 3.73 8.44 -5.66
CA PHE A 36 3.31 7.05 -5.82
C PHE A 36 4.49 6.14 -6.20
N ALA A 37 5.40 6.61 -7.08
CA ALA A 37 6.60 5.88 -7.44
C ALA A 37 7.54 5.68 -6.24
N ASN A 38 7.74 6.71 -5.41
CA ASN A 38 8.57 6.63 -4.20
C ASN A 38 7.97 5.66 -3.17
N TYR A 39 6.67 5.76 -2.93
CA TYR A 39 5.92 4.82 -2.10
C TYR A 39 6.08 3.38 -2.59
N MET A 40 5.93 3.14 -3.90
CA MET A 40 6.09 1.81 -4.48
C MET A 40 7.53 1.29 -4.37
N ALA A 41 8.54 2.15 -4.56
CA ALA A 41 9.94 1.77 -4.40
C ALA A 41 10.23 1.27 -2.98
N GLY A 42 9.76 1.99 -1.96
CA GLY A 42 9.87 1.55 -0.56
C GLY A 42 9.05 0.29 -0.27
N SER A 43 7.87 0.15 -0.89
CA SER A 43 7.01 -1.04 -0.75
C SER A 43 7.63 -2.28 -1.37
N ILE A 44 8.42 -2.16 -2.45
CA ILE A 44 9.18 -3.28 -3.02
C ILE A 44 10.26 -3.76 -2.05
N ILE A 45 10.88 -2.85 -1.30
CA ILE A 45 11.88 -3.23 -0.29
C ILE A 45 11.20 -3.94 0.89
N ASN A 46 10.10 -3.38 1.39
CA ASN A 46 9.37 -3.87 2.56
C ASN A 46 7.86 -4.09 2.27
N PRO A 47 7.45 -5.21 1.64
CA PRO A 47 6.09 -5.33 1.12
C PRO A 47 4.97 -5.28 2.16
N THR A 48 5.16 -5.89 3.33
CA THR A 48 4.14 -5.84 4.39
C THR A 48 3.96 -4.44 4.95
N ARG A 49 5.04 -3.67 5.11
CA ARG A 49 4.95 -2.26 5.53
C ARG A 49 4.28 -1.42 4.44
N GLY A 50 4.56 -1.70 3.17
CA GLY A 50 3.89 -1.06 2.04
C GLY A 50 2.37 -1.27 2.10
N MET A 51 1.92 -2.53 2.25
CA MET A 51 0.50 -2.85 2.39
C MET A 51 -0.17 -2.13 3.56
N LEU A 52 0.50 -2.05 4.72
CA LEU A 52 0.00 -1.30 5.87
C LEU A 52 -0.14 0.20 5.59
N ALA A 53 0.87 0.81 4.95
CA ALA A 53 0.86 2.22 4.58
C ALA A 53 -0.19 2.54 3.52
N TYR A 54 -0.41 1.61 2.58
CA TYR A 54 -1.51 1.69 1.64
C TYR A 54 -2.85 1.73 2.38
N GLN A 55 -3.10 0.78 3.27
CA GLN A 55 -4.37 0.68 3.98
C GLN A 55 -4.67 1.93 4.81
N GLU A 56 -3.66 2.46 5.51
CA GLU A 56 -3.83 3.63 6.38
C GLU A 56 -4.01 4.95 5.60
N ASN A 57 -3.30 5.12 4.48
CA ASN A 57 -3.19 6.44 3.82
C ASN A 57 -3.78 6.50 2.41
N ILE A 58 -3.71 5.42 1.64
CA ILE A 58 -4.13 5.44 0.22
C ILE A 58 -5.50 4.77 0.05
N ASN A 59 -5.80 3.71 0.80
CA ASN A 59 -7.08 3.00 0.77
C ASN A 59 -8.16 3.63 1.67
N VAL A 60 -8.04 4.92 2.01
CA VAL A 60 -8.95 5.61 2.93
C VAL A 60 -10.00 6.39 2.17
N THR A 61 -11.26 6.18 2.55
CA THR A 61 -12.45 6.81 1.97
C THR A 61 -12.54 8.32 2.21
N LYS A 62 -11.86 8.84 3.24
CA LYS A 62 -11.84 10.28 3.57
C LYS A 62 -10.64 10.96 2.93
N THR A 63 -10.88 11.63 1.81
CA THR A 63 -9.95 12.53 1.10
C THR A 63 -10.60 13.91 1.00
N ASN A 64 -9.80 14.97 1.13
CA ASN A 64 -10.28 16.36 1.07
C ASN A 64 -10.90 16.70 -0.30
N ASN A 65 -10.49 15.99 -1.36
CA ASN A 65 -11.02 16.16 -2.71
C ASN A 65 -11.15 14.79 -3.39
N PRO A 66 -12.28 14.10 -3.22
CA PRO A 66 -12.51 12.76 -3.78
C PRO A 66 -12.50 12.73 -5.32
N ILE A 67 -12.97 13.80 -5.97
CA ILE A 67 -13.05 13.88 -7.44
C ILE A 67 -11.66 13.87 -8.05
N SER A 68 -10.77 14.77 -7.58
CA SER A 68 -9.38 14.80 -8.04
C SER A 68 -8.64 13.53 -7.66
N TYR A 69 -8.89 12.99 -6.46
CA TYR A 69 -8.31 11.73 -6.01
C TYR A 69 -8.59 10.58 -6.97
N ASN A 70 -9.87 10.32 -7.27
CA ASN A 70 -10.29 9.23 -8.12
C ASN A 70 -9.75 9.39 -9.55
N LYS A 71 -9.86 10.59 -10.12
CA LYS A 71 -9.30 10.88 -11.44
C LYS A 71 -7.79 10.65 -11.51
N ASN A 72 -7.07 11.09 -10.48
CA ASN A 72 -5.61 10.98 -10.45
C ASN A 72 -5.15 9.56 -10.22
N ILE A 73 -5.77 8.80 -9.30
CA ILE A 73 -5.37 7.40 -9.08
C ILE A 73 -5.60 6.57 -10.33
N ASP A 74 -6.75 6.74 -11.01
CA ASP A 74 -7.08 6.08 -12.27
C ASP A 74 -6.08 6.41 -13.38
N SER A 75 -5.50 7.62 -13.34
CA SER A 75 -4.47 8.06 -14.29
C SER A 75 -3.10 7.49 -13.92
N VAL A 76 -2.71 7.56 -12.64
CA VAL A 76 -1.39 7.13 -12.13
C VAL A 76 -1.17 5.63 -12.32
N ILE A 77 -2.18 4.79 -12.05
CA ILE A 77 -2.05 3.33 -12.20
C ILE A 77 -1.85 2.89 -13.66
N LYS A 78 -2.21 3.73 -14.63
CA LYS A 78 -2.05 3.47 -16.07
C LYS A 78 -0.66 3.86 -16.59
N ILE A 79 0.14 4.58 -15.81
CA ILE A 79 1.47 5.03 -16.24
C ILE A 79 2.43 3.84 -16.27
N LYS A 80 3.17 3.68 -17.37
CA LYS A 80 4.02 2.50 -17.64
C LYS A 80 5.06 2.21 -16.56
N ASP A 81 5.68 3.25 -15.99
CA ASP A 81 6.67 3.10 -14.93
C ASP A 81 6.05 2.62 -13.62
N ILE A 82 4.88 3.13 -13.25
CA ILE A 82 4.09 2.67 -12.11
C ILE A 82 3.67 1.20 -12.30
N GLN A 83 3.19 0.83 -13.49
CA GLN A 83 2.87 -0.57 -13.80
C GLN A 83 4.09 -1.50 -13.66
N LYS A 84 5.29 -1.04 -14.05
CA LYS A 84 6.52 -1.79 -13.84
C LYS A 84 6.81 -1.99 -12.35
N LEU A 85 6.59 -0.96 -11.53
CA LEU A 85 6.75 -1.06 -10.08
C LEU A 85 5.74 -2.03 -9.45
N PHE A 86 4.48 -2.05 -9.92
CA PHE A 86 3.50 -3.06 -9.48
C PHE A 86 3.94 -4.48 -9.80
N LYS A 87 4.49 -4.72 -11.01
CA LYS A 87 5.03 -6.04 -11.38
C LYS A 87 6.20 -6.43 -10.47
N MET A 88 7.12 -5.51 -10.20
CA MET A 88 8.25 -5.75 -9.28
C MET A 88 7.77 -6.06 -7.86
N PHE A 89 6.77 -5.33 -7.39
CA PHE A 89 6.15 -5.58 -6.08
C PHE A 89 5.51 -6.98 -6.02
N ALA A 90 4.72 -7.35 -7.03
CA ALA A 90 4.09 -8.67 -7.10
C ALA A 90 5.13 -9.81 -7.10
N ILE A 91 6.20 -9.69 -7.90
CA ILE A 91 7.32 -10.64 -7.90
C ILE A 91 7.94 -10.76 -6.51
N ARG A 92 8.17 -9.62 -5.84
CA ARG A 92 8.74 -9.60 -4.50
C ARG A 92 7.83 -10.26 -3.46
N VAL A 93 6.53 -9.94 -3.47
CA VAL A 93 5.54 -10.52 -2.58
C VAL A 93 5.48 -12.03 -2.77
N ASN A 94 5.41 -12.51 -4.01
CA ASN A 94 5.38 -13.95 -4.31
C ASN A 94 6.66 -14.65 -3.84
N LYS A 95 7.82 -13.98 -3.95
CA LYS A 95 9.10 -14.51 -3.45
C LYS A 95 9.14 -14.59 -1.93
N LEU A 96 8.66 -13.57 -1.22
CA LEU A 96 8.73 -13.53 0.25
C LEU A 96 7.62 -14.35 0.92
N TYR A 97 6.43 -14.38 0.32
CA TYR A 97 5.21 -14.90 0.94
C TYR A 97 4.46 -15.90 0.02
N PRO A 98 5.13 -16.91 -0.56
CA PRO A 98 4.53 -17.78 -1.57
C PRO A 98 3.28 -18.55 -1.07
N LYS A 99 3.20 -18.83 0.23
CA LYS A 99 2.08 -19.56 0.85
C LYS A 99 1.24 -18.71 1.81
N THR A 100 1.72 -17.53 2.18
CA THR A 100 1.13 -16.71 3.27
C THR A 100 0.62 -15.36 2.80
N MET A 101 0.58 -15.11 1.48
CA MET A 101 0.14 -13.83 0.93
C MET A 101 -1.30 -13.51 1.35
N GLU A 102 -2.22 -14.45 1.18
CA GLU A 102 -3.64 -14.24 1.52
C GLU A 102 -3.85 -13.99 3.02
N ALA A 103 -3.15 -14.74 3.88
CA ALA A 103 -3.16 -14.48 5.32
C ALA A 103 -2.67 -13.06 5.67
N ARG A 104 -1.62 -12.58 4.99
CA ARG A 104 -1.09 -11.23 5.20
C ARG A 104 -2.04 -10.16 4.70
N LYS A 105 -2.64 -10.33 3.51
CA LYS A 105 -3.67 -9.43 2.99
C LYS A 105 -4.83 -9.33 3.98
N PHE A 106 -5.36 -10.47 4.40
CA PHE A 106 -6.45 -10.53 5.37
C PHE A 106 -6.10 -9.80 6.67
N ILE A 107 -4.91 -10.02 7.24
CA ILE A 107 -4.47 -9.34 8.47
C ILE A 107 -4.37 -7.82 8.28
N VAL A 108 -3.86 -7.36 7.14
CA VAL A 108 -3.72 -5.93 6.82
C VAL A 108 -5.08 -5.29 6.57
N GLU A 109 -5.92 -5.88 5.73
CA GLU A 109 -7.23 -5.37 5.34
C GLU A 109 -8.24 -5.39 6.50
N SER A 110 -8.09 -6.34 7.43
CA SER A 110 -8.88 -6.36 8.68
C SER A 110 -8.34 -5.43 9.77
N GLU A 111 -7.33 -4.62 9.48
CA GLU A 111 -6.70 -3.65 10.39
C GLU A 111 -6.23 -4.26 11.72
N ARG A 112 -5.90 -5.57 11.70
CA ARG A 112 -5.42 -6.30 12.89
C ARG A 112 -3.96 -5.99 13.23
N VAL A 113 -3.24 -5.46 12.26
CA VAL A 113 -1.90 -4.89 12.43
C VAL A 113 -1.97 -3.46 11.89
N THR A 114 -1.57 -2.49 12.70
CA THR A 114 -1.34 -1.10 12.27
C THR A 114 0.09 -0.70 12.65
N PHE A 115 0.58 0.43 12.16
CA PHE A 115 1.96 0.86 12.43
C PHE A 115 2.24 1.10 13.92
N ASP A 116 1.29 1.71 14.61
CA ASP A 116 1.48 2.17 15.98
C ASP A 116 0.87 1.22 17.03
N ASN A 117 0.14 0.18 16.61
CA ASN A 117 -0.49 -0.77 17.52
C ASN A 117 -0.67 -2.16 16.89
N VAL A 118 -0.22 -3.20 17.61
CA VAL A 118 -0.68 -4.57 17.37
C VAL A 118 -1.95 -4.76 18.19
N SER A 119 -3.12 -4.67 17.56
CA SER A 119 -4.39 -4.92 18.25
C SER A 119 -4.59 -6.42 18.45
N LYS A 120 -5.26 -6.83 19.54
CA LYS A 120 -5.62 -8.25 19.74
C LYS A 120 -6.54 -8.68 18.59
N ILE A 121 -6.25 -9.84 18.01
CA ILE A 121 -7.05 -10.43 16.91
C ILE A 121 -8.50 -10.59 17.39
N LYS A 122 -9.42 -9.75 16.88
CA LYS A 122 -10.85 -9.88 17.15
C LYS A 122 -11.35 -11.21 16.57
N HIS A 123 -12.10 -11.96 17.38
CA HIS A 123 -12.78 -13.19 16.94
C HIS A 123 -14.11 -12.81 16.29
N ASP A 124 -14.07 -12.47 15.00
CA ASP A 124 -15.24 -12.10 14.20
C ASP A 124 -15.56 -13.15 13.13
N THR A 125 -16.72 -13.02 12.48
CA THR A 125 -17.18 -13.92 11.42
C THR A 125 -16.21 -13.98 10.24
N ARG A 126 -15.57 -12.86 9.89
CA ARG A 126 -14.54 -12.79 8.85
C ARG A 126 -13.33 -13.68 9.20
N ARG A 127 -12.90 -13.71 10.45
CA ARG A 127 -11.84 -14.62 10.93
C ARG A 127 -12.23 -16.08 10.79
N THR A 128 -13.47 -16.40 11.15
CA THR A 128 -13.97 -17.78 11.09
C THR A 128 -14.02 -18.26 9.65
N ILE A 129 -14.52 -17.44 8.73
CA ILE A 129 -14.53 -17.72 7.28
C ILE A 129 -13.09 -17.94 6.78
N PHE A 130 -12.18 -17.02 7.09
CA PHE A 130 -10.77 -17.15 6.71
C PHE A 130 -10.12 -18.43 7.24
N LYS A 131 -10.41 -18.83 8.49
CA LYS A 131 -9.88 -20.07 9.09
C LYS A 131 -10.37 -21.33 8.38
N ILE A 132 -11.64 -21.36 7.99
CA ILE A 132 -12.28 -22.56 7.43
C ILE A 132 -11.97 -22.69 5.94
N PHE A 133 -12.00 -21.58 5.21
CA PHE A 133 -11.93 -21.59 3.75
C PHE A 133 -10.59 -21.09 3.18
N GLY A 134 -9.77 -20.41 3.98
CA GLY A 134 -8.54 -19.78 3.49
C GLY A 134 -8.77 -18.55 2.60
N ILE A 135 -9.99 -18.02 2.62
CA ILE A 135 -10.49 -16.88 1.83
C ILE A 135 -10.87 -15.74 2.78
#